data_AF-A3YYS2-F1
#
_entry.id   AF-A3YYS2-F1
#
_cell.length_a   1.000
_cell.length_b   1.000
_cell.length_c   1.000
_cell.angle_alpha   90.00
_cell.angle_beta   90.00
_cell.angle_gamma   90.00
#
_symmetry.space_group_name_H-M   'P 1'
#
loop_
_entity.id
_entity.type
_entity.pdbx_description
1 polymer ?
#
loop_
_entity_poly.entity_id
_entity_poly.type
_entity_poly.pdbx_seq_one_letter_code
_entity_poly.pdbx_strand_id
1 'polypeptide(L)'
;MALRRGDSGDRVSSLQTSLKKAGFDPGAIDGSFGPGTEAAVIAFQKSEGLFADGIAGVETLGALEEEILPDDARPDATALFSVELVAQMFSSATPRRNISTHLPHVLEAMRRVSLADRDMLLMALSTIRAETEGFEPIDEFRSRFNTAPGGPPFGLYDNRSDLGNQGPTDGADFKGRGFVQLTGRNNYQRIGDQIGVNLIADPAKANEPAVAALILATFLKNKERRVRGALLIDDLAEARRAVNGGTHGLASFSTAFTTGRRLTGALVPPPVAGTPTTAPPLPRPATAIPAPAPASAPGMATASRPLPRSSQVGAQIPACSTGLIQGLSEQVLQKLMADKPGVLARINHPLIDCSGKQNNPYLQKKALQDLVKVVEERGSKLLINSCLRTPMQQYMLFEQKQRGICGIMAAAPPPNSNHNSGLAIDVEDAAGWRPFMERHGWRWIGSFDPMHFDYSPGGVDLGELQVEAFQELWNDHNPANQIKVDGQWGPSTAACVDRSPAMGFGAPLALTRGMMSTEVGRLQLMLRKALSLTPADLPADSQFGPNTERRVSEFQKAKGIPADGIAGPATIKALEEVTGEKLIPA
;
A
#
# COMPACT_ATOMS: atom_id res chain seq x y z
N MET A 1 -6.54 -3.26 -15.77
CA MET A 1 -5.07 -2.97 -15.66
C MET A 1 -4.78 -1.50 -15.88
N ALA A 2 -3.83 -0.94 -15.11
CA ALA A 2 -3.27 0.40 -15.30
C ALA A 2 -2.67 0.61 -16.70
N LEU A 3 -2.50 1.86 -17.12
CA LEU A 3 -1.92 2.25 -18.42
C LEU A 3 -0.56 2.97 -18.21
N ARG A 4 0.41 2.72 -19.09
CA ARG A 4 1.80 3.24 -19.01
C ARG A 4 2.46 3.29 -20.39
N ARG A 5 3.65 3.91 -20.48
CA ARG A 5 4.42 4.02 -21.73
C ARG A 5 4.57 2.68 -22.45
N GLY A 6 4.14 2.65 -23.72
CA GLY A 6 4.16 1.47 -24.58
C GLY A 6 2.83 0.70 -24.68
N ASP A 7 1.84 1.00 -23.84
CA ASP A 7 0.47 0.51 -24.03
C ASP A 7 -0.21 1.24 -25.21
N SER A 8 -1.24 0.62 -25.81
CA SER A 8 -2.00 1.23 -26.91
C SER A 8 -3.45 0.74 -26.99
N GLY A 9 -4.25 1.39 -27.86
CA GLY A 9 -5.68 1.13 -28.09
C GLY A 9 -6.60 2.10 -27.37
N ASP A 10 -7.92 1.88 -27.51
CA ASP A 10 -8.98 2.84 -27.13
C ASP A 10 -8.88 3.36 -25.69
N ARG A 11 -8.42 2.53 -24.74
CA ARG A 11 -8.22 2.93 -23.34
C ARG A 11 -7.16 4.02 -23.18
N VAL A 12 -6.13 4.03 -24.05
CA VAL A 12 -5.14 5.12 -24.11
C VAL A 12 -5.74 6.34 -24.80
N SER A 13 -6.52 6.18 -25.87
CA SER A 13 -7.25 7.29 -26.50
C SER A 13 -8.18 8.01 -25.51
N SER A 14 -8.89 7.25 -24.67
CA SER A 14 -9.70 7.77 -23.57
C SER A 14 -8.86 8.52 -22.54
N LEU A 15 -7.74 7.95 -22.07
CA LEU A 15 -6.81 8.63 -21.16
C LEU A 15 -6.28 9.94 -21.75
N GLN A 16 -5.83 9.93 -23.01
CA GLN A 16 -5.36 11.12 -23.72
C GLN A 16 -6.47 12.18 -23.80
N THR A 17 -7.70 11.78 -24.12
CA THR A 17 -8.88 12.68 -24.15
C THR A 17 -9.15 13.29 -22.78
N SER A 18 -9.12 12.48 -21.72
CA SER A 18 -9.34 12.91 -20.34
C SER A 18 -8.28 13.90 -19.84
N LEU A 19 -6.99 13.58 -20.04
CA LEU A 19 -5.88 14.49 -19.69
C LEU A 19 -6.04 15.84 -20.41
N LYS A 20 -6.32 15.81 -21.71
CA LYS A 20 -6.50 17.02 -22.52
C LYS A 20 -7.72 17.85 -22.09
N LYS A 21 -8.78 17.19 -21.60
CA LYS A 21 -9.96 17.87 -21.00
C LYS A 21 -9.64 18.49 -19.63
N ALA A 22 -8.83 17.84 -18.80
CA ALA A 22 -8.27 18.39 -17.56
C ALA A 22 -7.16 19.44 -17.79
N GLY A 23 -6.84 19.79 -19.04
CA GLY A 23 -5.85 20.83 -19.38
C GLY A 23 -4.40 20.35 -19.50
N PHE A 24 -4.13 19.05 -19.35
CA PHE A 24 -2.81 18.44 -19.47
C PHE A 24 -2.65 17.85 -20.88
N ASP A 25 -1.83 18.48 -21.74
CA ASP A 25 -1.74 18.09 -23.14
C ASP A 25 -0.90 16.81 -23.35
N PRO A 26 -1.48 15.66 -23.76
CA PRO A 26 -0.72 14.44 -24.06
C PRO A 26 -0.09 14.47 -25.46
N GLY A 27 -0.36 15.51 -26.26
CA GLY A 27 -0.09 15.58 -27.69
C GLY A 27 -1.31 15.18 -28.53
N ALA A 28 -1.09 14.26 -29.49
CA ALA A 28 -2.16 13.68 -30.30
C ALA A 28 -3.00 12.70 -29.48
N ILE A 29 -4.28 12.56 -29.83
CA ILE A 29 -5.14 11.48 -29.34
C ILE A 29 -5.03 10.35 -30.38
N ASP A 30 -3.91 9.63 -30.32
CA ASP A 30 -3.50 8.60 -31.28
C ASP A 30 -3.65 7.17 -30.74
N GLY A 31 -4.10 7.02 -29.50
CA GLY A 31 -4.24 5.73 -28.83
C GLY A 31 -2.92 5.03 -28.54
N SER A 32 -1.79 5.74 -28.54
CA SER A 32 -0.45 5.20 -28.26
C SER A 32 0.17 5.91 -27.07
N PHE A 33 0.53 5.17 -26.02
CA PHE A 33 1.06 5.77 -24.78
C PHE A 33 2.54 6.14 -24.97
N GLY A 34 2.75 7.24 -25.69
CA GLY A 34 4.06 7.81 -25.96
C GLY A 34 4.55 8.73 -24.84
N PRO A 35 5.77 9.30 -24.99
CA PRO A 35 6.37 10.20 -24.00
C PRO A 35 5.52 11.45 -23.69
N GLY A 36 4.73 11.95 -24.65
CA GLY A 36 3.81 13.08 -24.42
C GLY A 36 2.66 12.72 -23.48
N THR A 37 2.05 11.53 -23.66
CA THR A 37 1.00 11.02 -22.78
C THR A 37 1.53 10.78 -21.37
N GLU A 38 2.73 10.21 -21.23
CA GLU A 38 3.39 10.03 -19.93
C GLU A 38 3.72 11.36 -19.25
N ALA A 39 4.24 12.35 -19.98
CA ALA A 39 4.50 13.68 -19.43
C ALA A 39 3.21 14.37 -18.93
N ALA A 40 2.10 14.22 -19.65
CA ALA A 40 0.79 14.71 -19.22
C ALA A 40 0.27 13.96 -17.98
N VAL A 41 0.46 12.64 -17.88
CA VAL A 41 0.13 11.87 -16.66
C VAL A 41 0.98 12.34 -15.46
N ILE A 42 2.29 12.51 -15.63
CA ILE A 42 3.19 13.03 -14.58
C ILE A 42 2.77 14.43 -14.14
N ALA A 43 2.37 15.30 -15.08
CA ALA A 43 1.94 16.66 -14.78
C ALA A 43 0.60 16.68 -14.02
N PHE A 44 -0.37 15.85 -14.42
CA PHE A 44 -1.64 15.68 -13.72
C PHE A 44 -1.45 15.08 -12.32
N GLN A 45 -0.65 14.01 -12.18
CA GLN A 45 -0.34 13.43 -10.87
C GLN A 45 0.26 14.48 -9.91
N LYS A 46 1.05 15.44 -10.42
CA LYS A 46 1.62 16.55 -9.64
C LYS A 46 0.61 17.62 -9.21
N SER A 47 -0.46 17.88 -9.98
CA SER A 47 -1.53 18.80 -9.50
C SER A 47 -2.32 18.17 -8.35
N GLU A 48 -2.62 16.87 -8.48
CA GLU A 48 -3.46 16.13 -7.53
C GLU A 48 -2.72 15.66 -6.27
N GLY A 49 -1.44 16.03 -6.10
CA GLY A 49 -0.60 15.56 -5.00
C GLY A 49 -0.35 14.04 -4.99
N LEU A 50 -0.58 13.37 -6.13
CA LEU A 50 -0.36 11.93 -6.31
C LEU A 50 1.12 11.63 -6.58
N PHE A 51 1.50 10.36 -6.42
CA PHE A 51 2.82 9.89 -6.81
C PHE A 51 2.99 9.98 -8.33
N ALA A 52 3.93 10.81 -8.78
CA ALA A 52 4.04 11.23 -10.19
C ALA A 52 4.95 10.29 -11.01
N ASP A 53 4.54 9.02 -11.13
CA ASP A 53 5.27 7.94 -11.80
C ASP A 53 5.00 7.82 -13.32
N GLY A 54 4.05 8.57 -13.87
CA GLY A 54 3.64 8.49 -15.28
C GLY A 54 2.75 7.29 -15.60
N ILE A 55 2.32 6.53 -14.60
CA ILE A 55 1.42 5.39 -14.74
C ILE A 55 0.00 5.85 -14.39
N ALA A 56 -0.91 5.76 -15.36
CA ALA A 56 -2.34 5.92 -15.11
C ALA A 56 -2.89 4.66 -14.43
N GLY A 57 -2.59 4.55 -13.14
CA GLY A 57 -3.13 3.57 -12.20
C GLY A 57 -4.49 3.98 -11.65
N VAL A 58 -4.99 3.20 -10.68
CA VAL A 58 -6.34 3.38 -10.11
C VAL A 58 -6.54 4.77 -9.51
N GLU A 59 -5.65 5.23 -8.62
CA GLU A 59 -5.79 6.55 -7.99
C GLU A 59 -5.69 7.70 -9.01
N THR A 60 -4.78 7.56 -9.99
CA THR A 60 -4.59 8.53 -11.08
C THR A 60 -5.82 8.63 -11.98
N LEU A 61 -6.39 7.48 -12.38
CA LEU A 61 -7.59 7.45 -13.24
C LEU A 61 -8.84 7.89 -12.48
N GLY A 62 -8.96 7.53 -11.20
CA GLY A 62 -10.06 7.99 -10.35
C GLY A 62 -10.07 9.51 -10.17
N ALA A 63 -8.93 10.10 -9.83
CA ALA A 63 -8.81 11.56 -9.72
C ALA A 63 -9.06 12.26 -11.05
N LEU A 64 -8.56 11.69 -12.17
CA LEU A 64 -8.79 12.26 -13.50
C LEU A 64 -10.26 12.19 -13.92
N GLU A 65 -11.01 11.17 -13.47
CA GLU A 65 -12.46 11.09 -13.68
C GLU A 65 -13.24 12.09 -12.82
N GLU A 66 -12.76 12.37 -11.62
CA GLU A 66 -13.34 13.34 -10.67
C GLU A 66 -13.23 14.77 -11.22
N GLU A 67 -12.05 15.17 -11.71
CA GLU A 67 -11.79 16.47 -12.35
C GLU A 67 -12.61 16.69 -13.64
N ILE A 68 -12.71 15.68 -14.51
CA ILE A 68 -13.41 15.85 -15.80
C ILE A 68 -14.92 15.57 -15.74
N LEU A 69 -15.42 14.95 -14.68
CA LEU A 69 -16.83 14.55 -14.54
C LEU A 69 -17.25 14.62 -13.06
N PRO A 70 -17.52 15.83 -12.53
CA PRO A 70 -17.98 16.01 -11.16
C PRO A 70 -19.34 15.36 -10.91
N ASP A 71 -19.67 15.14 -9.63
CA ASP A 71 -20.87 14.45 -9.16
C ASP A 71 -22.18 14.93 -9.79
N ASP A 72 -22.34 16.25 -9.94
CA ASP A 72 -23.56 16.89 -10.47
C ASP A 72 -23.73 16.71 -11.99
N ALA A 73 -22.65 16.37 -12.70
CA ALA A 73 -22.66 16.03 -14.12
C ALA A 73 -22.97 14.54 -14.39
N ARG A 74 -23.10 13.71 -13.35
CA ARG A 74 -23.34 12.26 -13.48
C ARG A 74 -24.84 11.96 -13.55
N PRO A 75 -25.34 11.27 -14.61
CA PRO A 75 -26.76 11.03 -14.76
C PRO A 75 -27.28 10.01 -13.75
N ASP A 76 -28.40 10.35 -13.09
CA ASP A 76 -29.12 9.41 -12.22
C ASP A 76 -29.63 8.21 -13.03
N ALA A 77 -29.22 7.02 -12.61
CA ALA A 77 -29.58 5.76 -13.23
C ALA A 77 -30.55 4.91 -12.38
N THR A 78 -31.04 5.42 -11.24
CA THR A 78 -31.88 4.64 -10.30
C THR A 78 -33.14 4.07 -10.96
N ALA A 79 -33.71 4.80 -11.92
CA ALA A 79 -34.86 4.37 -12.72
C ALA A 79 -34.61 3.10 -13.57
N LEU A 80 -33.35 2.72 -13.84
CA LEU A 80 -33.02 1.49 -14.56
C LEU A 80 -33.14 0.23 -13.68
N PHE A 81 -33.05 0.37 -12.35
CA PHE A 81 -32.92 -0.75 -11.42
C PHE A 81 -34.29 -1.15 -10.83
N SER A 82 -35.13 -1.79 -11.65
CA SER A 82 -36.37 -2.42 -11.17
C SER A 82 -36.08 -3.68 -10.35
N VAL A 83 -37.07 -4.13 -9.58
CA VAL A 83 -37.01 -5.39 -8.80
C VAL A 83 -36.72 -6.60 -9.70
N GLU A 84 -37.24 -6.60 -10.94
CA GLU A 84 -37.05 -7.66 -11.94
C GLU A 84 -35.64 -7.65 -12.54
N LEU A 85 -35.02 -6.48 -12.72
CA LEU A 85 -33.63 -6.38 -13.16
C LEU A 85 -32.68 -6.80 -12.05
N VAL A 86 -32.88 -6.30 -10.82
CA VAL A 86 -32.05 -6.66 -9.67
C VAL A 86 -32.20 -8.15 -9.32
N ALA A 87 -33.39 -8.73 -9.42
CA ALA A 87 -33.59 -10.17 -9.24
C ALA A 87 -32.82 -11.04 -10.25
N GLN A 88 -32.43 -10.51 -11.42
CA GLN A 88 -31.56 -11.21 -12.38
C GLN A 88 -30.06 -11.06 -12.07
N MET A 89 -29.66 -10.06 -11.27
CA MET A 89 -28.30 -9.93 -10.75
C MET A 89 -28.03 -10.87 -9.56
N PHE A 90 -29.08 -11.41 -8.96
CA PHE A 90 -29.07 -12.26 -7.76
C PHE A 90 -29.35 -13.73 -8.09
N SER A 91 -29.25 -14.65 -7.12
CA SER A 91 -29.59 -16.06 -7.36
C SER A 91 -31.09 -16.31 -7.28
N SER A 92 -31.53 -17.48 -7.75
CA SER A 92 -32.88 -18.00 -7.50
C SER A 92 -33.18 -18.27 -6.02
N ALA A 93 -32.18 -18.25 -5.13
CA ALA A 93 -32.37 -18.36 -3.68
C ALA A 93 -32.67 -17.00 -3.01
N THR A 94 -32.35 -15.88 -3.65
CA THR A 94 -32.64 -14.54 -3.13
C THR A 94 -34.15 -14.24 -3.16
N PRO A 95 -34.80 -13.94 -2.03
CA PRO A 95 -36.23 -13.65 -2.03
C PRO A 95 -36.54 -12.34 -2.78
N ARG A 96 -37.35 -12.40 -3.84
CA ARG A 96 -37.83 -11.19 -4.55
C ARG A 96 -38.56 -10.20 -3.63
N ARG A 97 -39.16 -10.68 -2.54
CA ARG A 97 -39.76 -9.84 -1.49
C ARG A 97 -38.70 -8.94 -0.85
N ASN A 98 -37.55 -9.47 -0.46
CA ASN A 98 -36.47 -8.71 0.16
C ASN A 98 -35.93 -7.64 -0.80
N ILE A 99 -35.72 -8.00 -2.07
CA ILE A 99 -35.37 -7.02 -3.11
C ILE A 99 -36.43 -5.90 -3.19
N SER A 100 -37.72 -6.24 -3.28
CA SER A 100 -38.81 -5.25 -3.32
C SER A 100 -38.88 -4.36 -2.07
N THR A 101 -38.65 -4.93 -0.88
CA THR A 101 -38.67 -4.19 0.39
C THR A 101 -37.48 -3.27 0.58
N HIS A 102 -36.26 -3.68 0.18
CA HIS A 102 -35.04 -2.96 0.53
C HIS A 102 -34.44 -2.14 -0.62
N LEU A 103 -34.68 -2.49 -1.88
CA LEU A 103 -34.13 -1.78 -3.04
C LEU A 103 -34.47 -0.28 -3.07
N PRO A 104 -35.69 0.18 -2.73
CA PRO A 104 -36.00 1.61 -2.67
C PRO A 104 -35.09 2.37 -1.69
N HIS A 105 -34.76 1.77 -0.54
CA HIS A 105 -33.84 2.37 0.44
C HIS A 105 -32.40 2.46 -0.08
N VAL A 106 -31.94 1.44 -0.82
CA VAL A 106 -30.60 1.44 -1.45
C VAL A 106 -30.51 2.53 -2.52
N LEU A 107 -31.50 2.65 -3.41
CA LEU A 107 -31.53 3.68 -4.46
C LEU A 107 -31.63 5.09 -3.87
N GLU A 108 -32.40 5.27 -2.79
CA GLU A 108 -32.50 6.54 -2.05
C GLU A 108 -31.16 6.92 -1.39
N ALA A 109 -30.53 5.97 -0.68
CA ALA A 109 -29.26 6.20 -0.02
C ALA A 109 -28.14 6.58 -1.01
N MET A 110 -28.09 5.93 -2.16
CA MET A 110 -27.10 6.23 -3.21
C MET A 110 -27.35 7.61 -3.85
N ARG A 111 -28.61 8.02 -4.06
CA ARG A 111 -28.96 9.40 -4.42
C ARG A 111 -28.48 10.42 -3.38
N ARG A 112 -28.70 10.15 -2.09
CA ARG A 112 -28.34 11.05 -0.99
C ARG A 112 -26.84 11.31 -0.81
N VAL A 113 -25.96 10.50 -1.40
CA VAL A 113 -24.49 10.67 -1.36
C VAL A 113 -23.88 10.94 -2.74
N SER A 114 -24.70 11.32 -3.73
CA SER A 114 -24.29 11.59 -5.12
C SER A 114 -23.63 10.39 -5.83
N LEU A 115 -24.07 9.17 -5.54
CA LEU A 115 -23.61 7.92 -6.17
C LEU A 115 -24.73 7.24 -6.99
N ALA A 116 -25.68 8.01 -7.50
CA ALA A 116 -26.83 7.50 -8.26
C ALA A 116 -26.50 7.07 -9.70
N ASP A 117 -25.25 7.21 -10.14
CA ASP A 117 -24.85 6.76 -11.47
C ASP A 117 -24.89 5.23 -11.62
N ARG A 118 -25.02 4.77 -12.86
CA ARG A 118 -25.21 3.35 -13.20
C ARG A 118 -24.14 2.46 -12.58
N ASP A 119 -22.89 2.87 -12.60
CA ASP A 119 -21.76 1.99 -12.28
C ASP A 119 -21.52 1.93 -10.76
N MET A 120 -21.81 3.02 -10.03
CA MET A 120 -21.86 2.98 -8.56
C MET A 120 -23.11 2.27 -8.01
N LEU A 121 -24.25 2.35 -8.68
CA LEU A 121 -25.41 1.50 -8.36
C LEU A 121 -25.09 0.01 -8.57
N LEU A 122 -24.38 -0.34 -9.65
CA LEU A 122 -23.86 -1.70 -9.86
C LEU A 122 -22.88 -2.11 -8.76
N MET A 123 -22.00 -1.23 -8.29
CA MET A 123 -21.12 -1.50 -7.14
C MET A 123 -21.90 -1.82 -5.86
N ALA A 124 -22.90 -1.02 -5.53
CA ALA A 124 -23.72 -1.23 -4.33
C ALA A 124 -24.47 -2.55 -4.37
N LEU A 125 -25.20 -2.82 -5.46
CA LEU A 125 -25.97 -4.06 -5.64
C LEU A 125 -25.08 -5.30 -5.69
N SER A 126 -23.90 -5.21 -6.29
CA SER A 126 -22.93 -6.32 -6.33
C SER A 126 -22.23 -6.53 -4.99
N THR A 127 -22.12 -5.49 -4.15
CA THR A 127 -21.64 -5.61 -2.76
C THR A 127 -22.69 -6.31 -1.90
N ILE A 128 -23.96 -5.86 -1.96
CA ILE A 128 -25.11 -6.53 -1.31
C ILE A 128 -25.16 -8.01 -1.72
N ARG A 129 -24.92 -8.34 -3.00
CA ARG A 129 -24.87 -9.73 -3.48
C ARG A 129 -23.87 -10.59 -2.72
N ALA A 130 -22.70 -10.04 -2.41
CA ALA A 130 -21.55 -10.80 -1.95
C ALA A 130 -21.35 -10.76 -0.42
N GLU A 131 -21.92 -9.78 0.30
CA GLU A 131 -22.07 -9.85 1.77
C GLU A 131 -23.38 -10.56 2.17
N THR A 132 -24.48 -10.23 1.50
CA THR A 132 -25.86 -10.49 1.94
C THR A 132 -26.71 -11.03 0.77
N GLU A 133 -26.41 -12.25 0.31
CA GLU A 133 -27.09 -12.92 -0.83
C GLU A 133 -28.64 -12.89 -0.74
N GLY A 134 -29.21 -12.80 0.47
CA GLY A 134 -30.65 -12.66 0.70
C GLY A 134 -31.25 -11.25 0.45
N PHE A 135 -30.44 -10.26 0.05
CA PHE A 135 -30.82 -8.85 -0.11
C PHE A 135 -31.44 -8.23 1.16
N GLU A 136 -30.91 -8.55 2.34
CA GLU A 136 -31.49 -8.15 3.64
C GLU A 136 -30.38 -7.67 4.59
N PRO A 137 -30.59 -6.59 5.39
CA PRO A 137 -29.67 -6.21 6.46
C PRO A 137 -29.63 -7.31 7.53
N ILE A 138 -28.45 -7.89 7.79
CA ILE A 138 -28.30 -8.97 8.77
C ILE A 138 -27.22 -8.67 9.82
N ASP A 139 -27.47 -9.17 11.03
CA ASP A 139 -26.44 -9.38 12.04
C ASP A 139 -25.43 -10.43 11.55
N GLU A 140 -24.17 -10.24 11.90
CA GLU A 140 -23.14 -11.29 11.84
C GLU A 140 -23.55 -12.50 12.70
N PHE A 141 -23.29 -13.71 12.22
CA PHE A 141 -23.56 -14.94 12.96
C PHE A 141 -22.45 -15.28 13.97
N ARG A 142 -22.81 -15.88 15.11
CA ARG A 142 -21.83 -16.40 16.07
C ARG A 142 -20.97 -17.48 15.40
N SER A 143 -19.66 -17.37 15.55
CA SER A 143 -18.67 -18.26 14.96
C SER A 143 -17.50 -18.48 15.91
N ARG A 144 -16.66 -19.50 15.65
CA ARG A 144 -15.39 -19.71 16.39
C ARG A 144 -14.37 -18.56 16.26
N PHE A 145 -14.61 -17.60 15.38
CA PHE A 145 -13.72 -16.47 15.10
C PHE A 145 -14.15 -15.18 15.82
N ASN A 146 -15.41 -15.10 16.27
CA ASN A 146 -15.94 -13.99 17.09
C ASN A 146 -16.30 -14.44 18.52
N THR A 147 -16.61 -15.72 18.75
CA THR A 147 -17.06 -16.27 20.03
C THR A 147 -16.14 -17.41 20.47
N ALA A 148 -15.59 -17.31 21.69
CA ALA A 148 -14.78 -18.37 22.28
C ALA A 148 -15.64 -19.58 22.69
N PRO A 149 -15.10 -20.82 22.73
CA PRO A 149 -15.83 -21.98 23.24
C PRO A 149 -16.31 -21.76 24.68
N GLY A 150 -17.63 -21.75 24.89
CA GLY A 150 -18.25 -21.47 26.20
C GLY A 150 -18.20 -19.99 26.64
N GLY A 151 -17.63 -19.09 25.85
CA GLY A 151 -17.57 -17.66 26.14
C GLY A 151 -18.83 -16.88 25.77
N PRO A 152 -18.92 -15.59 26.16
CA PRO A 152 -20.03 -14.72 25.78
C PRO A 152 -20.07 -14.50 24.25
N PRO A 153 -21.26 -14.25 23.67
CA PRO A 153 -21.41 -14.01 22.23
C PRO A 153 -20.53 -12.85 21.76
N PHE A 154 -19.79 -13.05 20.68
CA PHE A 154 -18.86 -12.06 20.12
C PHE A 154 -17.74 -11.61 21.09
N GLY A 155 -17.51 -12.31 22.21
CA GLY A 155 -16.56 -11.90 23.24
C GLY A 155 -15.08 -11.88 22.83
N LEU A 156 -14.71 -12.43 21.67
CA LEU A 156 -13.37 -12.22 21.10
C LEU A 156 -13.18 -10.81 20.52
N TYR A 157 -14.26 -10.03 20.40
CA TYR A 157 -14.23 -8.65 19.95
C TYR A 157 -14.26 -7.62 21.09
N ASP A 158 -14.67 -8.00 22.31
CA ASP A 158 -14.86 -7.08 23.45
C ASP A 158 -13.66 -6.16 23.72
N ASN A 159 -12.43 -6.68 23.58
CA ASN A 159 -11.19 -5.96 23.89
C ASN A 159 -10.34 -5.65 22.64
N ARG A 160 -10.95 -5.62 21.44
CA ARG A 160 -10.26 -5.31 20.18
C ARG A 160 -10.05 -3.80 20.03
N SER A 161 -8.88 -3.33 20.46
CA SER A 161 -8.50 -1.91 20.39
C SER A 161 -8.42 -1.35 18.96
N ASP A 162 -8.10 -2.19 17.95
CA ASP A 162 -8.15 -1.84 16.53
C ASP A 162 -9.58 -1.60 16.02
N LEU A 163 -10.57 -2.29 16.61
CA LEU A 163 -12.00 -2.01 16.42
C LEU A 163 -12.50 -0.84 17.28
N GLY A 164 -11.69 -0.36 18.23
CA GLY A 164 -12.06 0.66 19.21
C GLY A 164 -12.84 0.14 20.42
N ASN A 165 -12.97 -1.18 20.55
CA ASN A 165 -13.79 -1.82 21.57
C ASN A 165 -13.08 -1.76 22.95
N GLN A 166 -13.84 -1.44 23.99
CA GLN A 166 -13.36 -0.95 25.30
C GLN A 166 -13.51 -1.97 26.45
N GLY A 167 -13.96 -3.18 26.14
CA GLY A 167 -14.36 -4.22 27.10
C GLY A 167 -15.77 -4.74 26.81
N PRO A 168 -16.24 -5.77 27.55
CA PRO A 168 -17.60 -6.27 27.40
C PRO A 168 -18.62 -5.16 27.76
N THR A 169 -19.69 -4.95 26.99
CA THR A 169 -20.29 -5.83 25.95
C THR A 169 -19.99 -5.43 24.50
N ASP A 170 -18.96 -4.60 24.25
CA ASP A 170 -18.66 -4.01 22.93
C ASP A 170 -18.58 -5.00 21.76
N GLY A 171 -18.16 -6.26 22.01
CA GLY A 171 -18.12 -7.27 20.97
C GLY A 171 -19.51 -7.64 20.46
N ALA A 172 -20.48 -7.79 21.35
CA ALA A 172 -21.88 -8.05 21.00
C ALA A 172 -22.60 -6.79 20.50
N ASP A 173 -22.27 -5.63 21.09
CA ASP A 173 -22.89 -4.36 20.75
C ASP A 173 -22.44 -3.85 19.38
N PHE A 174 -21.17 -4.04 19.00
CA PHE A 174 -20.57 -3.55 17.74
C PHE A 174 -20.09 -4.68 16.79
N LYS A 175 -20.67 -5.87 16.86
CA LYS A 175 -20.56 -6.95 15.85
C LYS A 175 -20.92 -6.49 14.42
N GLY A 176 -20.66 -7.31 13.40
CA GLY A 176 -21.05 -7.01 12.02
C GLY A 176 -22.57 -6.80 11.85
N ARG A 177 -22.97 -5.74 11.12
CA ARG A 177 -24.37 -5.44 10.77
C ARG A 177 -24.56 -4.84 9.38
N GLY A 178 -25.78 -4.97 8.85
CA GLY A 178 -26.21 -4.35 7.60
C GLY A 178 -25.58 -4.94 6.33
N PHE A 179 -25.86 -4.30 5.20
CA PHE A 179 -25.43 -4.73 3.86
C PHE A 179 -23.91 -4.80 3.60
N VAL A 180 -23.10 -4.25 4.52
CA VAL A 180 -21.63 -4.17 4.41
C VAL A 180 -20.91 -4.64 5.69
N GLN A 181 -21.64 -5.33 6.59
CA GLN A 181 -21.11 -5.92 7.83
C GLN A 181 -20.25 -4.94 8.67
N LEU A 182 -20.81 -3.75 8.95
CA LEU A 182 -20.17 -2.72 9.77
C LEU A 182 -19.81 -3.29 11.15
N THR A 183 -18.52 -3.26 11.51
CA THR A 183 -17.98 -3.92 12.72
C THR A 183 -17.02 -3.00 13.48
N GLY A 184 -17.11 -2.99 14.80
CA GLY A 184 -16.23 -2.28 15.75
C GLY A 184 -16.67 -0.87 16.11
N ARG A 185 -16.60 -0.52 17.41
CA ARG A 185 -17.02 0.78 17.98
C ARG A 185 -16.53 1.98 17.16
N ASN A 186 -15.27 2.00 16.74
CA ASN A 186 -14.68 3.09 15.94
C ASN A 186 -15.41 3.28 14.59
N ASN A 187 -15.86 2.20 13.95
CA ASN A 187 -16.60 2.28 12.69
C ASN A 187 -18.07 2.67 12.89
N TYR A 188 -18.71 2.21 13.98
CA TYR A 188 -20.06 2.65 14.35
C TYR A 188 -20.10 4.14 14.65
N GLN A 189 -19.13 4.66 15.42
CA GLN A 189 -18.97 6.11 15.66
C GLN A 189 -18.77 6.85 14.33
N ARG A 190 -17.69 6.55 13.61
CA ARG A 190 -17.28 7.29 12.40
C ARG A 190 -18.35 7.31 11.30
N ILE A 191 -19.02 6.19 11.04
CA ILE A 191 -20.12 6.16 10.06
C ILE A 191 -21.37 6.84 10.63
N GLY A 192 -21.69 6.62 11.91
CA GLY A 192 -22.81 7.27 12.59
C GLY A 192 -22.77 8.79 12.49
N ASP A 193 -21.61 9.39 12.76
CA ASP A 193 -21.36 10.83 12.62
C ASP A 193 -21.56 11.30 11.16
N GLN A 194 -21.01 10.56 10.19
CA GLN A 194 -21.16 10.88 8.75
C GLN A 194 -22.61 10.79 8.25
N ILE A 195 -23.47 9.97 8.88
CA ILE A 195 -24.87 9.79 8.45
C ILE A 195 -25.91 10.50 9.34
N GLY A 196 -25.46 11.14 10.44
CA GLY A 196 -26.33 11.82 11.41
C GLY A 196 -27.13 10.88 12.32
N VAL A 197 -26.65 9.66 12.57
CA VAL A 197 -27.32 8.64 13.41
C VAL A 197 -26.38 8.21 14.53
N ASN A 198 -26.82 8.33 15.79
CA ASN A 198 -26.03 7.90 16.94
C ASN A 198 -26.03 6.36 17.08
N LEU A 199 -25.22 5.71 16.26
CA LEU A 199 -24.99 4.26 16.24
C LEU A 199 -24.19 3.74 17.45
N ILE A 200 -23.70 4.62 18.34
CA ILE A 200 -23.05 4.23 19.60
C ILE A 200 -24.07 4.08 20.74
N ALA A 201 -25.07 4.96 20.80
CA ALA A 201 -26.18 4.82 21.73
C ALA A 201 -27.20 3.74 21.28
N ASP A 202 -27.31 3.49 19.97
CA ASP A 202 -28.20 2.48 19.41
C ASP A 202 -27.58 1.79 18.18
N PRO A 203 -26.72 0.78 18.37
CA PRO A 203 -26.09 0.06 17.27
C PRO A 203 -27.05 -0.89 16.53
N ALA A 204 -28.23 -1.19 17.08
CA ALA A 204 -29.23 -2.02 16.40
C ALA A 204 -29.77 -1.34 15.13
N LYS A 205 -29.78 -0.01 15.11
CA LYS A 205 -30.14 0.80 13.93
C LYS A 205 -29.32 0.48 12.68
N ALA A 206 -28.12 -0.10 12.79
CA ALA A 206 -27.35 -0.49 11.61
C ALA A 206 -28.01 -1.60 10.74
N ASN A 207 -29.07 -2.26 11.23
CA ASN A 207 -29.94 -3.15 10.46
C ASN A 207 -31.27 -2.52 10.00
N GLU A 208 -31.62 -1.30 10.42
CA GLU A 208 -32.83 -0.62 9.89
C GLU A 208 -32.64 -0.36 8.38
N PRO A 209 -33.57 -0.74 7.47
CA PRO A 209 -33.34 -0.73 6.03
C PRO A 209 -32.81 0.58 5.44
N ALA A 210 -33.31 1.73 5.90
CA ALA A 210 -32.86 3.04 5.46
C ALA A 210 -31.46 3.40 5.99
N VAL A 211 -31.14 3.00 7.22
CA VAL A 211 -29.84 3.25 7.86
C VAL A 211 -28.78 2.30 7.30
N ALA A 212 -29.09 1.01 7.16
CA ALA A 212 -28.22 0.01 6.53
C ALA A 212 -27.85 0.38 5.08
N ALA A 213 -28.81 0.91 4.31
CA ALA A 213 -28.58 1.41 2.97
C ALA A 213 -27.67 2.67 2.98
N LEU A 214 -27.87 3.59 3.91
CA LEU A 214 -27.06 4.80 4.05
C LEU A 214 -25.63 4.50 4.55
N ILE A 215 -25.46 3.52 5.44
CA ILE A 215 -24.17 2.96 5.84
C ILE A 215 -23.41 2.44 4.60
N LEU A 216 -24.05 1.61 3.76
CA LEU A 216 -23.45 1.11 2.51
C LEU A 216 -23.05 2.26 1.56
N ALA A 217 -23.97 3.18 1.30
CA ALA A 217 -23.77 4.29 0.37
C ALA A 217 -22.63 5.23 0.84
N THR A 218 -22.63 5.61 2.12
CA THR A 218 -21.55 6.40 2.73
C THR A 218 -20.23 5.63 2.76
N PHE A 219 -20.23 4.32 2.99
CA PHE A 219 -19.02 3.50 2.91
C PHE A 219 -18.42 3.53 1.49
N LEU A 220 -19.25 3.40 0.46
CA LEU A 220 -18.83 3.54 -0.94
C LEU A 220 -18.31 4.95 -1.25
N LYS A 221 -18.94 6.01 -0.73
CA LYS A 221 -18.48 7.40 -0.91
C LYS A 221 -17.09 7.63 -0.31
N ASN A 222 -16.81 7.06 0.87
CA ASN A 222 -15.47 7.04 1.49
C ASN A 222 -14.40 6.24 0.69
N LYS A 223 -14.75 5.62 -0.45
CA LYS A 223 -13.86 4.82 -1.31
C LYS A 223 -13.99 5.16 -2.80
N GLU A 224 -14.75 6.20 -3.15
CA GLU A 224 -15.22 6.46 -4.51
C GLU A 224 -14.09 6.55 -5.55
N ARG A 225 -13.11 7.44 -5.34
CA ARG A 225 -11.98 7.66 -6.26
C ARG A 225 -11.31 6.34 -6.67
N ARG A 226 -11.00 5.50 -5.69
CA ARG A 226 -10.37 4.18 -5.88
C ARG A 226 -11.31 3.16 -6.53
N VAL A 227 -12.60 3.19 -6.22
CA VAL A 227 -13.61 2.34 -6.87
C VAL A 227 -13.77 2.72 -8.34
N ARG A 228 -14.00 4.00 -8.65
CA ARG A 228 -14.13 4.53 -10.02
C ARG A 228 -12.89 4.24 -10.86
N GLY A 229 -11.70 4.56 -10.33
CA GLY A 229 -10.43 4.26 -10.99
C GLY A 229 -10.19 2.77 -11.26
N ALA A 230 -10.76 1.86 -10.47
CA ALA A 230 -10.72 0.42 -10.72
C ALA A 230 -11.73 -0.01 -11.81
N LEU A 231 -12.91 0.60 -11.84
CA LEU A 231 -13.93 0.35 -12.87
C LEU A 231 -13.49 0.84 -14.27
N LEU A 232 -12.81 1.99 -14.37
CA LEU A 232 -12.20 2.50 -15.60
C LEU A 232 -11.15 1.56 -16.22
N ILE A 233 -10.70 0.55 -15.47
CA ILE A 233 -9.71 -0.42 -15.91
C ILE A 233 -10.22 -1.88 -15.90
N ASP A 234 -11.54 -2.06 -15.78
CA ASP A 234 -12.27 -3.33 -15.64
C ASP A 234 -11.79 -4.22 -14.46
N ASP A 235 -11.12 -3.64 -13.46
CA ASP A 235 -10.57 -4.40 -12.32
C ASP A 235 -11.60 -4.54 -11.20
N LEU A 236 -12.58 -5.41 -11.42
CA LEU A 236 -13.59 -5.77 -10.42
C LEU A 236 -12.99 -6.38 -9.15
N ALA A 237 -11.77 -6.94 -9.22
CA ALA A 237 -11.07 -7.47 -8.06
C ALA A 237 -10.54 -6.35 -7.15
N GLU A 238 -9.99 -5.29 -7.73
CA GLU A 238 -9.57 -4.08 -7.02
C GLU A 238 -10.76 -3.25 -6.55
N ALA A 239 -11.82 -3.09 -7.36
CA ALA A 239 -13.05 -2.42 -6.93
C ALA A 239 -13.69 -3.12 -5.72
N ARG A 240 -13.69 -4.46 -5.70
CA ARG A 240 -14.13 -5.28 -4.54
C ARG A 240 -13.21 -5.10 -3.32
N ARG A 241 -11.89 -5.10 -3.53
CA ARG A 241 -10.86 -4.93 -2.50
C ARG A 241 -10.91 -3.55 -1.83
N ALA A 242 -11.18 -2.50 -2.60
CA ALA A 242 -11.32 -1.13 -2.11
C ALA A 242 -12.46 -0.98 -1.08
N VAL A 243 -13.52 -1.78 -1.21
CA VAL A 243 -14.65 -1.81 -0.27
C VAL A 243 -14.34 -2.71 0.94
N ASN A 244 -14.11 -4.01 0.74
CA ASN A 244 -14.08 -4.98 1.84
C ASN A 244 -12.66 -5.37 2.33
N GLY A 245 -11.62 -4.62 1.94
CA GLY A 245 -10.23 -4.92 2.30
C GLY A 245 -9.66 -6.20 1.68
N GLY A 246 -10.44 -6.93 0.87
CA GLY A 246 -10.08 -8.23 0.30
C GLY A 246 -11.05 -8.70 -0.77
N THR A 247 -10.83 -9.90 -1.30
CA THR A 247 -11.55 -10.46 -2.45
C THR A 247 -12.52 -11.61 -2.09
N HIS A 248 -12.88 -11.75 -0.81
CA HIS A 248 -14.00 -12.63 -0.42
C HIS A 248 -15.27 -12.23 -1.17
N GLY A 249 -16.05 -13.21 -1.63
CA GLY A 249 -17.26 -12.97 -2.45
C GLY A 249 -17.02 -12.44 -3.87
N LEU A 250 -15.77 -12.33 -4.35
CA LEU A 250 -15.46 -11.74 -5.67
C LEU A 250 -16.19 -12.43 -6.84
N ALA A 251 -16.45 -13.75 -6.77
CA ALA A 251 -17.15 -14.47 -7.84
C ALA A 251 -18.63 -14.06 -7.97
N SER A 252 -19.38 -14.01 -6.86
CA SER A 252 -20.78 -13.56 -6.85
C SER A 252 -20.89 -12.07 -7.15
N PHE A 253 -19.99 -11.24 -6.58
CA PHE A 253 -19.84 -9.83 -6.91
C PHE A 253 -19.67 -9.60 -8.42
N SER A 254 -18.66 -10.24 -9.04
CA SER A 254 -18.35 -10.03 -10.47
C SER A 254 -19.47 -10.53 -11.38
N THR A 255 -20.16 -11.60 -10.97
CA THR A 255 -21.32 -12.15 -11.68
C THR A 255 -22.50 -11.18 -11.65
N ALA A 256 -22.84 -10.61 -10.49
CA ALA A 256 -23.88 -9.60 -10.36
C ALA A 256 -23.53 -8.32 -11.15
N PHE A 257 -22.30 -7.81 -11.00
CA PHE A 257 -21.85 -6.59 -11.67
C PHE A 257 -21.92 -6.72 -13.19
N THR A 258 -21.35 -7.80 -13.74
CA THR A 258 -21.36 -8.06 -15.19
C THR A 258 -22.77 -8.30 -15.73
N THR A 259 -23.63 -8.98 -14.96
CA THR A 259 -25.03 -9.22 -15.34
C THR A 259 -25.84 -7.92 -15.36
N GLY A 260 -25.72 -7.10 -14.31
CA GLY A 260 -26.37 -5.80 -14.25
C GLY A 260 -25.86 -4.84 -15.34
N ARG A 261 -24.55 -4.79 -15.59
CA ARG A 261 -23.93 -4.00 -16.67
C ARG A 261 -24.49 -4.39 -18.05
N ARG A 262 -24.65 -5.70 -18.31
CA ARG A 262 -25.29 -6.21 -19.53
C ARG A 262 -26.77 -5.83 -19.64
N LEU A 263 -27.53 -5.98 -18.55
CA LEU A 263 -28.98 -5.70 -18.55
C LEU A 263 -29.26 -4.20 -18.72
N THR A 264 -28.58 -3.34 -17.94
CA THR A 264 -28.71 -1.87 -18.05
C THR A 264 -28.17 -1.34 -19.36
N GLY A 265 -27.07 -1.90 -19.89
CA GLY A 265 -26.53 -1.55 -21.21
C GLY A 265 -27.48 -1.87 -22.37
N ALA A 266 -28.38 -2.84 -22.23
CA ALA A 266 -29.41 -3.14 -23.22
C ALA A 266 -30.67 -2.25 -23.12
N LEU A 267 -30.79 -1.45 -22.06
CA LEU A 267 -31.91 -0.53 -21.81
C LEU A 267 -31.59 0.93 -22.15
N VAL A 268 -30.31 1.27 -22.31
CA VAL A 268 -29.87 2.59 -22.79
C VAL A 268 -29.74 2.53 -24.32
N PRO A 269 -30.46 3.37 -25.09
CA PRO A 269 -30.30 3.42 -26.54
C PRO A 269 -28.88 3.89 -26.90
N PRO A 270 -28.30 3.44 -28.03
CA PRO A 270 -26.97 3.87 -28.44
C PRO A 270 -26.93 5.39 -28.65
N PRO A 271 -25.83 6.07 -28.28
CA PRO A 271 -25.73 7.51 -28.38
C PRO A 271 -25.88 7.97 -29.83
N VAL A 272 -26.85 8.86 -30.08
CA VAL A 272 -27.06 9.45 -31.41
C VAL A 272 -25.85 10.31 -31.77
N ALA A 273 -25.23 10.04 -32.92
CA ALA A 273 -23.99 10.67 -33.31
C ALA A 273 -24.21 12.14 -33.74
N GLY A 274 -23.85 13.07 -32.85
CA GLY A 274 -23.40 14.41 -33.21
C GLY A 274 -24.39 15.58 -32.98
N THR A 275 -24.12 16.33 -31.91
CA THR A 275 -24.25 17.80 -31.92
C THR A 275 -23.20 18.40 -30.97
N PRO A 276 -22.33 19.32 -31.42
CA PRO A 276 -21.30 19.91 -30.58
C PRO A 276 -21.87 21.06 -29.73
N THR A 277 -22.30 20.77 -28.50
CA THR A 277 -22.70 21.81 -27.54
C THR A 277 -21.48 22.51 -26.97
N THR A 278 -21.27 23.77 -27.33
CA THR A 278 -20.17 24.61 -26.82
C THR A 278 -20.48 25.11 -25.40
N ALA A 279 -20.00 24.38 -24.39
CA ALA A 279 -19.90 24.91 -23.03
C ALA A 279 -18.72 25.90 -22.93
N PRO A 280 -18.84 27.02 -22.19
CA PRO A 280 -17.72 27.92 -21.95
C PRO A 280 -16.67 27.30 -21.02
N PRO A 281 -15.38 27.65 -21.15
CA PRO A 281 -14.32 27.13 -20.28
C PRO A 281 -14.47 27.64 -18.83
N LEU A 282 -14.24 26.76 -17.87
CA LEU A 282 -14.17 27.13 -16.45
C LEU A 282 -12.93 28.01 -16.15
N PRO A 283 -13.00 28.92 -15.17
CA PRO A 283 -11.87 29.77 -14.79
C PRO A 283 -10.77 28.94 -14.14
N ARG A 284 -9.51 29.14 -14.58
CA ARG A 284 -8.34 28.44 -14.07
C ARG A 284 -8.01 28.81 -12.60
N PRO A 285 -7.62 27.85 -11.75
CA PRO A 285 -6.72 28.10 -10.63
C PRO A 285 -5.41 28.72 -11.11
N ALA A 286 -4.79 29.58 -10.29
CA ALA A 286 -3.59 30.32 -10.69
C ALA A 286 -2.28 29.53 -10.49
N THR A 287 -1.26 29.92 -11.26
CA THR A 287 0.17 29.53 -11.17
C THR A 287 0.56 28.11 -11.61
N ALA A 288 0.98 28.01 -12.87
CA ALA A 288 1.95 27.01 -13.35
C ALA A 288 3.12 27.75 -14.00
N ILE A 289 4.37 27.31 -13.76
CA ILE A 289 5.60 27.88 -14.34
C ILE A 289 6.13 26.91 -15.41
N PRO A 290 6.51 27.36 -16.63
CA PRO A 290 6.70 26.46 -17.78
C PRO A 290 8.17 26.15 -18.19
N ALA A 291 8.27 25.17 -19.12
CA ALA A 291 9.37 24.91 -20.08
C ALA A 291 10.66 24.19 -19.56
N PRO A 292 11.53 23.62 -20.44
CA PRO A 292 11.40 23.21 -21.86
C PRO A 292 11.86 21.73 -22.14
N ALA A 293 11.95 21.32 -23.41
CA ALA A 293 12.55 20.07 -23.92
C ALA A 293 12.96 20.25 -25.43
N PRO A 294 13.47 19.26 -26.21
CA PRO A 294 14.07 17.93 -25.93
C PRO A 294 15.42 17.66 -26.70
N ALA A 295 16.04 16.46 -26.57
CA ALA A 295 17.05 15.95 -27.54
C ALA A 295 17.26 14.40 -27.58
N SER A 296 16.94 13.79 -28.74
CA SER A 296 17.50 12.58 -29.43
C SER A 296 17.82 11.21 -28.73
N ALA A 297 17.46 10.11 -29.41
CA ALA A 297 17.96 8.71 -29.22
C ALA A 297 18.83 8.26 -30.45
N PRO A 298 19.39 7.02 -30.60
CA PRO A 298 18.75 5.67 -30.58
C PRO A 298 19.61 4.59 -29.82
N GLY A 299 19.47 3.24 -29.89
CA GLY A 299 18.45 2.28 -30.41
C GLY A 299 19.02 0.88 -30.79
N MET A 300 18.17 -0.18 -30.81
CA MET A 300 18.39 -1.60 -31.28
C MET A 300 19.46 -2.48 -30.53
N ALA A 301 19.14 -3.63 -29.90
CA ALA A 301 18.72 -4.99 -30.36
C ALA A 301 19.95 -5.96 -30.55
N THR A 302 19.91 -7.32 -30.57
CA THR A 302 18.89 -8.40 -30.73
C THR A 302 19.30 -9.75 -30.05
N ALA A 303 18.35 -10.54 -29.52
CA ALA A 303 18.23 -12.05 -29.49
C ALA A 303 19.42 -12.99 -29.06
N SER A 304 19.33 -14.27 -28.61
CA SER A 304 18.25 -15.28 -28.49
C SER A 304 18.49 -16.32 -27.34
N ARG A 305 17.40 -16.94 -26.87
CA ARG A 305 17.16 -18.28 -26.20
C ARG A 305 18.21 -19.42 -26.40
N PRO A 306 18.26 -20.52 -25.57
CA PRO A 306 17.12 -21.18 -24.87
C PRO A 306 17.33 -21.73 -23.43
N LEU A 307 16.27 -22.37 -22.89
CA LEU A 307 16.07 -22.96 -21.54
C LEU A 307 16.62 -24.40 -21.36
N PRO A 308 16.66 -24.93 -20.12
CA PRO A 308 15.69 -25.97 -19.76
C PRO A 308 15.01 -25.85 -18.36
N ARG A 309 14.14 -26.83 -18.05
CA ARG A 309 13.24 -26.97 -16.87
C ARG A 309 14.03 -27.45 -15.62
N SER A 310 13.54 -27.45 -14.37
CA SER A 310 12.17 -27.39 -13.76
C SER A 310 12.20 -26.54 -12.44
N SER A 311 11.33 -26.59 -11.41
CA SER A 311 10.19 -27.44 -10.98
C SER A 311 9.10 -26.61 -10.22
N GLN A 312 8.58 -27.08 -9.08
CA GLN A 312 7.59 -26.41 -8.20
C GLN A 312 7.89 -26.65 -6.71
N VAL A 313 7.76 -25.59 -5.89
CA VAL A 313 7.51 -25.63 -4.43
C VAL A 313 6.56 -24.46 -4.09
N GLY A 314 5.72 -24.60 -3.05
CA GLY A 314 4.64 -23.65 -2.74
C GLY A 314 5.07 -22.25 -2.32
N ALA A 315 4.22 -21.26 -2.59
CA ALA A 315 4.46 -19.86 -2.27
C ALA A 315 4.30 -19.57 -0.76
N GLN A 316 5.41 -19.26 -0.10
CA GLN A 316 5.38 -18.59 1.21
C GLN A 316 4.99 -17.12 1.02
N ILE A 317 4.26 -16.55 1.99
CA ILE A 317 4.03 -15.10 2.07
C ILE A 317 5.38 -14.43 2.34
N PRO A 318 5.75 -13.33 1.63
CA PRO A 318 7.01 -12.64 1.87
C PRO A 318 7.14 -12.14 3.32
N ALA A 319 8.31 -12.41 3.92
CA ALA A 319 8.71 -11.75 5.16
C ALA A 319 8.98 -10.27 4.91
N CYS A 320 8.64 -9.41 5.87
CA CYS A 320 8.92 -7.98 5.78
C CYS A 320 10.43 -7.73 5.77
N SER A 321 10.91 -6.88 4.88
CA SER A 321 12.34 -6.59 4.73
C SER A 321 12.62 -5.11 4.99
N THR A 322 13.29 -4.81 6.11
CA THR A 322 13.84 -3.47 6.43
C THR A 322 15.29 -3.31 5.97
N GLY A 323 16.01 -4.42 5.75
CA GLY A 323 17.41 -4.41 5.33
C GLY A 323 17.64 -3.84 3.93
N LEU A 324 16.57 -3.57 3.16
CA LEU A 324 16.66 -2.91 1.86
C LEU A 324 17.31 -1.52 1.96
N ILE A 325 17.01 -0.79 3.03
CA ILE A 325 17.54 0.56 3.30
C ILE A 325 18.60 0.59 4.40
N GLN A 326 19.38 -0.50 4.54
CA GLN A 326 20.40 -0.62 5.58
C GLN A 326 21.47 0.48 5.44
N GLY A 327 21.95 0.77 4.23
CA GLY A 327 23.00 1.78 4.02
C GLY A 327 22.55 3.21 4.38
N LEU A 328 21.31 3.59 4.02
CA LEU A 328 20.71 4.86 4.46
C LEU A 328 20.58 4.91 5.99
N SER A 329 20.19 3.79 6.62
CA SER A 329 20.06 3.69 8.08
C SER A 329 21.41 3.83 8.78
N GLU A 330 22.46 3.21 8.24
CA GLU A 330 23.82 3.32 8.77
C GLU A 330 24.36 4.76 8.68
N GLN A 331 24.07 5.50 7.61
CA GLN A 331 24.47 6.92 7.50
C GLN A 331 23.76 7.82 8.52
N VAL A 332 22.45 7.65 8.71
CA VAL A 332 21.68 8.41 9.71
C VAL A 332 22.20 8.14 11.12
N LEU A 333 22.54 6.87 11.43
CA LEU A 333 23.12 6.50 12.71
C LEU A 333 24.57 6.99 12.87
N GLN A 334 25.37 7.00 11.81
CA GLN A 334 26.71 7.62 11.82
C GLN A 334 26.62 9.12 12.12
N LYS A 335 25.69 9.84 11.48
CA LYS A 335 25.48 11.26 11.73
C LYS A 335 25.00 11.53 13.16
N LEU A 336 23.96 10.84 13.63
CA LEU A 336 23.50 10.90 15.03
C LEU A 336 24.64 10.65 16.04
N MET A 337 25.53 9.68 15.78
CA MET A 337 26.68 9.39 16.65
C MET A 337 27.82 10.41 16.55
N ALA A 338 27.93 11.16 15.46
CA ALA A 338 28.85 12.29 15.33
C ALA A 338 28.32 13.52 16.09
N ASP A 339 27.02 13.83 15.93
CA ASP A 339 26.39 14.99 16.56
C ASP A 339 26.12 14.78 18.07
N LYS A 340 25.89 13.53 18.51
CA LYS A 340 25.64 13.16 19.92
C LYS A 340 26.52 11.97 20.35
N PRO A 341 27.85 12.17 20.50
CA PRO A 341 28.81 11.10 20.78
C PRO A 341 28.49 10.26 22.02
N GLY A 342 28.47 8.93 21.84
CA GLY A 342 28.30 7.96 22.92
C GLY A 342 26.86 7.77 23.41
N VAL A 343 25.86 8.38 22.77
CA VAL A 343 24.43 8.11 23.05
C VAL A 343 24.07 6.65 22.73
N LEU A 344 24.53 6.16 21.57
CA LEU A 344 24.50 4.77 21.16
C LEU A 344 25.86 4.09 21.40
N ALA A 345 25.83 2.79 21.64
CA ALA A 345 26.99 1.91 21.66
C ALA A 345 26.72 0.67 20.78
N ARG A 346 27.73 0.27 20.00
CA ARG A 346 27.62 -0.89 19.10
C ARG A 346 27.62 -2.19 19.92
N ILE A 347 26.67 -3.07 19.62
CA ILE A 347 26.62 -4.44 20.15
C ILE A 347 27.86 -5.18 19.63
N ASN A 348 28.79 -5.49 20.52
CA ASN A 348 30.04 -6.17 20.19
C ASN A 348 30.48 -7.04 21.39
N HIS A 349 29.78 -8.15 21.59
CA HIS A 349 30.01 -9.05 22.72
C HIS A 349 29.84 -10.51 22.25
N PRO A 350 30.73 -11.47 22.60
CA PRO A 350 30.70 -12.83 22.05
C PRO A 350 29.42 -13.61 22.39
N LEU A 351 28.70 -13.21 23.45
CA LEU A 351 27.43 -13.80 23.85
C LEU A 351 26.19 -13.04 23.35
N ILE A 352 26.32 -12.03 22.47
CA ILE A 352 25.17 -11.29 21.90
C ILE A 352 25.24 -11.27 20.38
N ASP A 353 24.18 -11.71 19.72
CA ASP A 353 24.06 -11.74 18.27
C ASP A 353 22.82 -10.97 17.80
N CYS A 354 23.03 -9.79 17.19
CA CYS A 354 22.02 -9.04 16.44
C CYS A 354 22.46 -8.89 14.97
N SER A 355 23.04 -9.93 14.37
CA SER A 355 23.67 -9.88 13.03
C SER A 355 22.72 -9.91 11.83
N GLY A 356 21.40 -10.02 12.06
CA GLY A 356 20.39 -10.01 11.00
C GLY A 356 20.37 -8.69 10.21
N LYS A 357 20.28 -8.76 8.87
CA LYS A 357 20.29 -7.59 7.97
C LYS A 357 19.16 -6.59 8.19
N GLN A 358 18.12 -6.99 8.91
CA GLN A 358 16.98 -6.15 9.29
C GLN A 358 17.29 -5.21 10.48
N ASN A 359 18.46 -5.35 11.12
CA ASN A 359 18.84 -4.73 12.39
C ASN A 359 20.03 -3.79 12.27
N ASN A 360 20.02 -2.71 13.06
CA ASN A 360 21.21 -1.91 13.33
C ASN A 360 21.78 -2.40 14.67
N PRO A 361 23.00 -2.96 14.74
CA PRO A 361 23.53 -3.59 15.95
C PRO A 361 24.03 -2.56 16.97
N TYR A 362 23.12 -1.75 17.49
CA TYR A 362 23.35 -0.68 18.46
C TYR A 362 22.22 -0.67 19.49
N LEU A 363 22.53 -0.22 20.70
CA LEU A 363 21.58 0.13 21.76
C LEU A 363 22.09 1.40 22.46
N GLN A 364 21.26 2.06 23.27
CA GLN A 364 21.78 3.11 24.14
C GLN A 364 22.83 2.54 25.10
N LYS A 365 23.90 3.31 25.34
CA LYS A 365 25.12 2.83 26.04
C LYS A 365 24.82 2.13 27.37
N LYS A 366 23.87 2.67 28.16
CA LYS A 366 23.46 2.14 29.45
C LYS A 366 22.62 0.85 29.33
N ALA A 367 21.72 0.77 28.35
CA ALA A 367 20.97 -0.45 28.06
C ALA A 367 21.91 -1.60 27.64
N LEU A 368 22.90 -1.32 26.78
CA LEU A 368 23.91 -2.32 26.39
C LEU A 368 24.75 -2.80 27.58
N GLN A 369 25.20 -1.89 28.46
CA GLN A 369 25.98 -2.23 29.65
C GLN A 369 25.25 -3.18 30.60
N ASP A 370 23.92 -3.05 30.71
CA ASP A 370 23.12 -3.94 31.54
C ASP A 370 22.72 -5.23 30.80
N LEU A 371 22.55 -5.18 29.47
CA LEU A 371 22.37 -6.39 28.64
C LEU A 371 23.61 -7.30 28.61
N VAL A 372 24.81 -6.72 28.69
CA VAL A 372 26.05 -7.50 28.85
C VAL A 372 26.01 -8.32 30.15
N LYS A 373 25.59 -7.72 31.27
CA LYS A 373 25.43 -8.45 32.55
C LYS A 373 24.41 -9.58 32.44
N VAL A 374 23.30 -9.37 31.74
CA VAL A 374 22.27 -10.41 31.51
C VAL A 374 22.88 -11.65 30.85
N VAL A 375 23.73 -11.49 29.84
CA VAL A 375 24.34 -12.63 29.13
C VAL A 375 25.55 -13.21 29.83
N GLU A 376 26.32 -12.40 30.56
CA GLU A 376 27.39 -12.87 31.46
C GLU A 376 26.80 -13.72 32.62
N GLU A 377 25.70 -13.27 33.24
CA GLU A 377 25.03 -13.97 34.34
C GLU A 377 24.35 -15.28 33.89
N ARG A 378 23.75 -15.32 32.68
CA ARG A 378 23.20 -16.56 32.10
C ARG A 378 24.29 -17.45 31.47
N GLY A 379 25.50 -16.94 31.23
CA GLY A 379 26.60 -17.66 30.59
C GLY A 379 26.26 -18.25 29.21
N SER A 380 25.29 -17.66 28.51
CA SER A 380 24.63 -18.25 27.32
C SER A 380 24.59 -17.24 26.17
N LYS A 381 24.57 -17.72 24.92
CA LYS A 381 24.47 -16.84 23.74
C LYS A 381 23.02 -16.34 23.57
N LEU A 382 22.85 -15.02 23.58
CA LEU A 382 21.62 -14.32 23.27
C LEU A 382 21.49 -14.12 21.75
N LEU A 383 20.36 -14.56 21.18
CA LEU A 383 19.97 -14.32 19.79
C LEU A 383 18.90 -13.24 19.75
N ILE A 384 19.18 -12.15 19.04
CA ILE A 384 18.33 -10.96 18.95
C ILE A 384 17.71 -10.90 17.54
N ASN A 385 16.39 -11.08 17.48
CA ASN A 385 15.58 -11.00 16.26
C ASN A 385 15.51 -9.57 15.74
N SER A 386 15.31 -8.59 16.62
CA SER A 386 15.40 -7.16 16.31
C SER A 386 16.00 -6.34 17.43
N CYS A 387 16.85 -5.36 17.10
CA CYS A 387 17.38 -4.35 18.03
C CYS A 387 17.01 -2.94 17.53
N LEU A 388 17.93 -1.98 17.50
CA LEU A 388 17.65 -0.61 17.01
C LEU A 388 17.16 -0.64 15.54
N ARG A 389 16.07 0.06 15.28
CA ARG A 389 15.45 0.26 13.96
C ARG A 389 15.32 1.74 13.71
N THR A 390 15.73 2.23 12.54
CA THR A 390 15.59 3.67 12.25
C THR A 390 14.13 4.06 11.99
N PRO A 391 13.72 5.33 12.19
CA PRO A 391 12.40 5.81 11.78
C PRO A 391 12.10 5.54 10.30
N MET A 392 13.12 5.59 9.44
CA MET A 392 13.05 5.24 8.02
C MET A 392 12.71 3.75 7.80
N GLN A 393 13.33 2.84 8.56
CA GLN A 393 12.98 1.41 8.52
C GLN A 393 11.58 1.15 9.10
N GLN A 394 11.18 1.90 10.12
CA GLN A 394 9.83 1.81 10.69
C GLN A 394 8.77 2.36 9.73
N TYR A 395 9.05 3.43 8.98
CA TYR A 395 8.20 3.93 7.91
C TYR A 395 7.97 2.86 6.84
N MET A 396 9.03 2.19 6.39
CA MET A 396 8.90 1.15 5.39
C MET A 396 8.13 -0.09 5.90
N LEU A 397 8.24 -0.45 7.19
CA LEU A 397 7.35 -1.47 7.79
C LEU A 397 5.90 -0.99 7.86
N PHE A 398 5.66 0.25 8.26
CA PHE A 398 4.33 0.86 8.31
C PHE A 398 3.69 0.82 6.93
N GLU A 399 4.36 1.29 5.88
CA GLU A 399 3.87 1.24 4.51
C GLU A 399 3.68 -0.19 3.99
N GLN A 400 4.62 -1.11 4.22
CA GLN A 400 4.44 -2.53 3.87
C GLN A 400 3.20 -3.12 4.56
N LYS A 401 2.91 -2.73 5.81
CA LYS A 401 1.70 -3.14 6.56
C LYS A 401 0.42 -2.49 6.03
N GLN A 402 0.40 -1.19 5.74
CA GLN A 402 -0.80 -0.52 5.23
C GLN A 402 -1.15 -0.97 3.80
N ARG A 403 -0.13 -1.32 3.00
CA ARG A 403 -0.28 -1.82 1.62
C ARG A 403 -0.49 -3.34 1.55
N GLY A 404 -0.42 -4.06 2.68
CA GLY A 404 -0.63 -5.52 2.75
C GLY A 404 0.47 -6.36 2.08
N ILE A 405 1.69 -5.83 1.99
CA ILE A 405 2.81 -6.40 1.21
C ILE A 405 3.50 -7.58 1.94
N CYS A 406 3.46 -7.60 3.28
CA CYS A 406 4.11 -8.62 4.10
C CYS A 406 3.31 -8.95 5.37
N GLY A 407 3.60 -10.09 5.99
CA GLY A 407 2.76 -10.74 7.00
C GLY A 407 2.73 -10.17 8.43
N ILE A 408 3.08 -8.88 8.67
CA ILE A 408 2.99 -8.29 10.02
C ILE A 408 1.59 -7.76 10.34
N MET A 409 1.11 -8.07 11.54
CA MET A 409 -0.24 -7.71 12.00
C MET A 409 -0.35 -6.24 12.43
N ALA A 410 0.75 -5.65 12.92
CA ALA A 410 0.82 -4.27 13.39
C ALA A 410 2.17 -3.63 13.07
N ALA A 411 2.16 -2.31 12.93
CA ALA A 411 3.35 -1.46 12.82
C ALA A 411 2.98 -0.07 13.36
N ALA A 412 3.82 0.49 14.24
CA ALA A 412 3.65 1.87 14.71
C ALA A 412 4.00 2.87 13.59
N PRO A 413 3.35 4.04 13.50
CA PRO A 413 3.78 5.11 12.61
C PRO A 413 5.14 5.65 13.09
N PRO A 414 6.08 5.97 12.18
CA PRO A 414 7.36 6.59 12.56
C PRO A 414 7.14 7.96 13.23
N PRO A 415 8.00 8.39 14.17
CA PRO A 415 9.13 7.67 14.77
C PRO A 415 8.71 6.86 16.03
N ASN A 416 7.44 6.51 16.16
CA ASN A 416 6.81 6.08 17.42
C ASN A 416 6.92 4.57 17.70
N SER A 417 7.91 3.86 17.14
CA SER A 417 8.21 2.50 17.59
C SER A 417 9.20 2.55 18.75
N ASN A 418 8.97 1.74 19.78
CA ASN A 418 9.94 1.46 20.82
C ASN A 418 11.32 1.03 20.27
N HIS A 419 11.41 0.32 19.14
CA HIS A 419 12.69 0.04 18.47
C HIS A 419 13.41 1.28 17.93
N ASN A 420 12.72 2.40 17.71
CA ASN A 420 13.35 3.66 17.34
C ASN A 420 14.16 4.27 18.50
N SER A 421 13.82 3.96 19.76
CA SER A 421 14.54 4.48 20.92
C SER A 421 15.95 3.90 21.14
N GLY A 422 16.27 2.73 20.57
CA GLY A 422 17.49 1.98 20.92
C GLY A 422 17.48 1.40 22.35
N LEU A 423 16.29 1.32 22.98
CA LEU A 423 16.06 0.71 24.30
C LEU A 423 15.26 -0.60 24.24
N ALA A 424 14.95 -1.10 23.04
CA ALA A 424 14.08 -2.25 22.83
C ALA A 424 14.76 -3.37 22.02
N ILE A 425 14.47 -4.63 22.38
CA ILE A 425 14.96 -5.83 21.68
C ILE A 425 13.91 -6.95 21.61
N ASP A 426 13.91 -7.67 20.49
CA ASP A 426 13.20 -8.96 20.31
C ASP A 426 14.19 -10.11 20.42
N VAL A 427 13.87 -11.19 21.13
CA VAL A 427 14.80 -12.31 21.38
C VAL A 427 14.13 -13.67 21.16
N GLU A 428 14.87 -14.69 20.70
CA GLU A 428 14.26 -16.00 20.35
C GLU A 428 13.72 -16.80 21.56
N ASP A 429 14.42 -16.75 22.70
CA ASP A 429 14.08 -17.47 23.93
C ASP A 429 13.63 -16.50 25.03
N ALA A 430 12.62 -15.68 24.74
CA ALA A 430 12.16 -14.65 25.68
C ALA A 430 11.75 -15.25 27.05
N ALA A 431 11.14 -16.44 27.06
CA ALA A 431 10.77 -17.13 28.30
C ALA A 431 11.99 -17.50 29.17
N GLY A 432 13.06 -18.04 28.59
CA GLY A 432 14.30 -18.37 29.31
C GLY A 432 15.16 -17.15 29.64
N TRP A 433 15.11 -16.09 28.83
CA TRP A 433 15.83 -14.84 29.10
C TRP A 433 15.16 -13.97 30.17
N ARG A 434 13.82 -14.00 30.26
CA ARG A 434 13.01 -13.10 31.12
C ARG A 434 13.52 -12.97 32.56
N PRO A 435 13.84 -14.05 33.32
CA PRO A 435 14.27 -13.91 34.71
C PRO A 435 15.56 -13.09 34.86
N PHE A 436 16.48 -13.20 33.90
CA PHE A 436 17.75 -12.46 33.89
C PHE A 436 17.52 -11.02 33.40
N MET A 437 16.75 -10.85 32.32
CA MET A 437 16.37 -9.56 31.76
C MET A 437 15.73 -8.64 32.82
N GLU A 438 14.73 -9.13 33.56
CA GLU A 438 13.99 -8.33 34.56
C GLU A 438 14.87 -7.88 35.73
N ARG A 439 15.92 -8.65 36.10
CA ARG A 439 16.89 -8.24 37.14
C ARG A 439 17.74 -7.04 36.74
N HIS A 440 17.99 -6.85 35.44
CA HIS A 440 18.81 -5.76 34.89
C HIS A 440 17.99 -4.70 34.16
N GLY A 441 16.70 -4.57 34.51
CA GLY A 441 15.83 -3.49 34.04
C GLY A 441 15.16 -3.70 32.68
N TRP A 442 15.31 -4.88 32.05
CA TRP A 442 14.64 -5.22 30.81
C TRP A 442 13.26 -5.82 31.09
N ARG A 443 12.20 -5.06 30.81
CA ARG A 443 10.79 -5.42 31.03
C ARG A 443 10.23 -6.15 29.81
N TRP A 444 9.81 -7.39 30.00
CA TRP A 444 9.00 -8.12 29.03
C TRP A 444 7.61 -7.48 28.89
N ILE A 445 7.12 -7.25 27.66
CA ILE A 445 5.84 -6.53 27.45
C ILE A 445 4.60 -7.44 27.39
N GLY A 446 4.75 -8.75 27.56
CA GLY A 446 3.66 -9.70 27.74
C GLY A 446 3.35 -10.55 26.52
N SER A 447 2.23 -11.28 26.57
CA SER A 447 1.81 -12.19 25.49
C SER A 447 1.31 -11.50 24.21
N PHE A 448 1.22 -10.16 24.19
CA PHE A 448 0.92 -9.38 22.99
C PHE A 448 2.07 -9.41 21.98
N ASP A 449 3.31 -9.23 22.46
CA ASP A 449 4.52 -9.56 21.72
C ASP A 449 5.45 -10.38 22.62
N PRO A 450 5.41 -11.72 22.52
CA PRO A 450 6.07 -12.59 23.48
C PRO A 450 7.60 -12.53 23.39
N MET A 451 8.17 -11.94 22.33
CA MET A 451 9.64 -11.88 22.14
C MET A 451 10.28 -10.58 22.65
N HIS A 452 9.46 -9.56 22.92
CA HIS A 452 9.90 -8.18 23.08
C HIS A 452 10.23 -7.77 24.52
N PHE A 453 11.32 -7.02 24.70
CA PHE A 453 11.75 -6.38 25.95
C PHE A 453 12.05 -4.88 25.79
N ASP A 454 11.54 -4.05 26.71
CA ASP A 454 11.89 -2.63 26.85
C ASP A 454 12.84 -2.40 28.05
N TYR A 455 13.95 -1.69 27.85
CA TYR A 455 14.83 -1.24 28.93
C TYR A 455 14.18 -0.11 29.73
N SER A 456 13.63 -0.45 30.90
CA SER A 456 12.75 0.40 31.71
C SER A 456 13.42 1.50 32.56
N PRO A 457 14.73 1.47 32.87
CA PRO A 457 15.43 2.63 33.44
C PRO A 457 15.50 3.85 32.50
N GLY A 458 15.07 3.70 31.25
CA GLY A 458 14.92 4.80 30.29
C GLY A 458 16.22 5.22 29.60
N GLY A 459 16.14 6.34 28.91
CA GLY A 459 17.21 6.90 28.09
C GLY A 459 16.74 8.19 27.40
N VAL A 460 17.50 8.64 26.40
CA VAL A 460 17.10 9.79 25.55
C VAL A 460 16.10 9.29 24.51
N ASP A 461 15.10 10.08 24.11
CA ASP A 461 14.32 9.72 22.93
C ASP A 461 15.21 9.87 21.67
N LEU A 462 15.44 8.77 20.95
CA LEU A 462 16.20 8.77 19.71
C LEU A 462 15.31 8.81 18.47
N GLY A 463 13.98 8.74 18.63
CA GLY A 463 13.02 8.80 17.53
C GLY A 463 13.16 10.11 16.75
N GLU A 464 12.87 11.23 17.41
CA GLU A 464 13.02 12.57 16.82
C GLU A 464 14.47 12.87 16.39
N LEU A 465 15.46 12.41 17.16
CA LEU A 465 16.88 12.69 16.89
C LEU A 465 17.43 11.95 15.66
N GLN A 466 16.87 10.79 15.31
CA GLN A 466 17.16 10.13 14.03
C GLN A 466 16.44 10.79 12.86
N VAL A 467 15.32 11.49 13.11
CA VAL A 467 14.64 12.31 12.09
C VAL A 467 15.41 13.59 11.83
N GLU A 468 15.89 14.26 12.89
CA GLU A 468 16.80 15.42 12.85
C GLU A 468 18.05 15.09 12.00
N ALA A 469 18.76 14.01 12.37
CA ALA A 469 19.94 13.55 11.63
C ALA A 469 19.66 13.15 10.17
N PHE A 470 18.45 12.67 9.84
CA PHE A 470 18.03 12.40 8.46
C PHE A 470 17.69 13.68 7.68
N GLN A 471 17.00 14.64 8.30
CA GLN A 471 16.66 15.93 7.67
C GLN A 471 17.93 16.70 7.28
N GLU A 472 18.94 16.69 8.16
CA GLU A 472 20.26 17.24 7.87
C GLU A 472 20.99 16.45 6.77
N LEU A 473 21.06 15.10 6.89
CA LEU A 473 21.70 14.25 5.87
C LEU A 473 21.07 14.44 4.47
N TRP A 474 19.75 14.63 4.40
CA TRP A 474 19.05 15.00 3.18
C TRP A 474 19.52 16.37 2.67
N ASN A 475 19.55 17.39 3.53
CA ASN A 475 19.93 18.76 3.16
C ASN A 475 21.38 18.89 2.67
N ASP A 476 22.31 18.13 3.26
CA ASP A 476 23.72 18.06 2.86
C ASP A 476 23.89 17.57 1.41
N HIS A 477 23.03 16.61 0.99
CA HIS A 477 23.08 15.98 -0.34
C HIS A 477 22.10 16.58 -1.34
N ASN A 478 21.13 17.39 -0.91
CA ASN A 478 20.09 18.02 -1.72
C ASN A 478 20.04 19.55 -1.50
N PRO A 479 21.14 20.30 -1.72
CA PRO A 479 21.21 21.73 -1.39
C PRO A 479 20.22 22.63 -2.15
N ALA A 480 19.67 22.15 -3.27
CA ALA A 480 18.63 22.86 -4.04
C ALA A 480 17.18 22.52 -3.62
N ASN A 481 16.99 21.56 -2.70
CA ASN A 481 15.67 21.05 -2.28
C ASN A 481 15.70 20.68 -0.79
N GLN A 482 16.05 21.65 0.05
CA GLN A 482 16.18 21.46 1.50
C GLN A 482 14.82 21.38 2.19
N ILE A 483 14.75 20.58 3.24
CA ILE A 483 13.61 20.50 4.18
C ILE A 483 13.98 21.12 5.53
N LYS A 484 12.98 21.50 6.32
CA LYS A 484 13.18 21.97 7.69
C LYS A 484 13.81 20.85 8.53
N VAL A 485 14.83 21.21 9.31
CA VAL A 485 15.41 20.38 10.38
C VAL A 485 14.66 20.73 11.66
N ASP A 486 13.97 19.76 12.23
CA ASP A 486 13.14 19.91 13.44
C ASP A 486 12.84 18.61 14.20
N GLY A 487 13.32 17.45 13.73
CA GLY A 487 13.05 16.14 14.34
C GLY A 487 11.64 15.61 14.12
N GLN A 488 10.76 16.33 13.42
CA GLN A 488 9.35 15.97 13.28
C GLN A 488 9.10 15.12 12.03
N TRP A 489 8.37 14.01 12.21
CA TRP A 489 7.95 13.18 11.08
C TRP A 489 6.74 13.78 10.36
N GLY A 490 6.99 14.72 9.44
CA GLY A 490 5.99 15.27 8.54
C GLY A 490 5.97 14.61 7.14
N PRO A 491 4.97 14.92 6.30
CA PRO A 491 4.91 14.45 4.91
C PRO A 491 6.15 14.81 4.09
N SER A 492 6.77 15.98 4.33
CA SER A 492 8.02 16.40 3.68
C SER A 492 9.19 15.46 4.02
N THR A 493 9.30 15.05 5.29
CA THR A 493 10.29 14.06 5.75
C THR A 493 10.06 12.72 5.05
N ALA A 494 8.83 12.20 5.07
CA ALA A 494 8.48 10.93 4.41
C ALA A 494 8.78 10.93 2.90
N ALA A 495 8.38 11.98 2.19
CA ALA A 495 8.65 12.12 0.76
C ALA A 495 10.15 12.28 0.43
N CYS A 496 10.96 12.76 1.37
CA CYS A 496 12.43 12.73 1.24
C CYS A 496 12.99 11.32 1.47
N VAL A 497 12.43 10.53 2.39
CA VAL A 497 12.79 9.13 2.59
C VAL A 497 12.48 8.30 1.34
N ASP A 498 11.31 8.48 0.72
CA ASP A 498 10.93 7.82 -0.54
C ASP A 498 11.86 8.17 -1.72
N ARG A 499 12.51 9.35 -1.68
CA ARG A 499 13.50 9.80 -2.67
C ARG A 499 14.94 9.46 -2.30
N SER A 500 15.19 8.89 -1.12
CA SER A 500 16.55 8.65 -0.62
C SER A 500 17.12 7.35 -1.20
N PRO A 501 18.38 7.31 -1.67
CA PRO A 501 18.98 6.06 -2.14
C PRO A 501 19.01 5.02 -1.02
N ALA A 502 18.54 3.81 -1.28
CA ALA A 502 18.42 2.76 -0.26
C ALA A 502 19.77 2.39 0.39
N MET A 503 20.85 2.44 -0.40
CA MET A 503 22.23 2.24 0.09
C MET A 503 22.84 3.46 0.80
N GLY A 504 22.11 4.57 0.92
CA GLY A 504 22.61 5.85 1.43
C GLY A 504 23.15 6.77 0.32
N PHE A 505 23.26 8.06 0.63
CA PHE A 505 23.76 9.07 -0.30
C PHE A 505 25.26 8.89 -0.56
N GLY A 506 25.69 9.02 -1.81
CA GLY A 506 27.10 8.82 -2.20
C GLY A 506 27.61 7.38 -2.09
N ALA A 507 26.83 6.44 -1.54
CA ALA A 507 27.18 5.03 -1.54
C ALA A 507 27.12 4.46 -2.97
N PRO A 508 28.08 3.61 -3.37
CA PRO A 508 28.00 2.96 -4.67
C PRO A 508 26.79 2.02 -4.70
N LEU A 509 25.90 2.25 -5.67
CA LEU A 509 24.66 1.49 -5.86
C LEU A 509 24.96 -0.02 -5.86
N ALA A 510 24.17 -0.78 -5.11
CA ALA A 510 24.27 -2.23 -5.02
C ALA A 510 22.88 -2.83 -4.90
N LEU A 511 22.43 -3.53 -5.95
CA LEU A 511 21.11 -4.17 -5.98
C LEU A 511 21.25 -5.67 -5.68
N THR A 512 20.39 -6.20 -4.80
CA THR A 512 20.46 -7.59 -4.33
C THR A 512 19.07 -8.17 -4.02
N ARG A 513 19.02 -9.48 -3.77
CA ARG A 513 17.78 -10.26 -3.64
C ARG A 513 16.88 -9.75 -2.51
N GLY A 514 15.59 -9.64 -2.82
CA GLY A 514 14.56 -9.08 -1.95
C GLY A 514 14.32 -7.57 -2.15
N MET A 515 15.16 -6.86 -2.91
CA MET A 515 14.90 -5.46 -3.25
C MET A 515 13.72 -5.31 -4.22
N MET A 516 12.97 -4.23 -4.02
CA MET A 516 11.78 -3.84 -4.79
C MET A 516 11.98 -2.38 -5.22
N SER A 517 12.40 -2.10 -6.46
CA SER A 517 12.62 -0.71 -6.90
C SER A 517 12.63 -0.51 -8.42
N THR A 518 12.54 0.76 -8.85
CA THR A 518 12.72 1.20 -10.24
C THR A 518 14.07 0.79 -10.83
N GLU A 519 15.13 0.84 -10.03
CA GLU A 519 16.49 0.44 -10.43
C GLU A 519 16.58 -1.08 -10.55
N VAL A 520 15.85 -1.84 -9.72
CA VAL A 520 15.69 -3.29 -9.93
C VAL A 520 14.97 -3.59 -11.24
N GLY A 521 13.87 -2.88 -11.53
CA GLY A 521 13.14 -3.02 -12.79
C GLY A 521 14.02 -2.72 -14.01
N ARG A 522 14.84 -1.65 -13.93
CA ARG A 522 15.78 -1.30 -15.00
C ARG A 522 16.99 -2.24 -15.06
N LEU A 523 17.49 -2.73 -13.93
CA LEU A 523 18.50 -3.79 -13.88
C LEU A 523 17.99 -5.04 -14.60
N GLN A 524 16.73 -5.43 -14.41
CA GLN A 524 16.12 -6.54 -15.14
C GLN A 524 16.08 -6.28 -16.66
N LEU A 525 15.79 -5.06 -17.10
CA LEU A 525 15.86 -4.67 -18.52
C LEU A 525 17.31 -4.68 -19.06
N MET A 526 18.27 -4.16 -18.30
CA MET A 526 19.69 -4.16 -18.66
C MET A 526 20.27 -5.58 -18.71
N LEU A 527 19.89 -6.46 -17.78
CA LEU A 527 20.22 -7.89 -17.79
C LEU A 527 19.59 -8.60 -18.98
N ARG A 528 18.33 -8.31 -19.35
CA ARG A 528 17.72 -8.83 -20.59
C ARG A 528 18.55 -8.44 -21.81
N LYS A 529 18.99 -7.19 -21.89
CA LYS A 529 19.79 -6.69 -23.03
C LYS A 529 21.20 -7.28 -23.04
N ALA A 530 21.85 -7.38 -21.87
CA ALA A 530 23.22 -7.87 -21.72
C ALA A 530 23.37 -9.40 -21.80
N LEU A 531 22.29 -10.16 -21.62
CA LEU A 531 22.23 -11.63 -21.70
C LEU A 531 21.24 -12.16 -22.76
N SER A 532 20.72 -11.28 -23.63
CA SER A 532 19.74 -11.60 -24.69
C SER A 532 18.49 -12.38 -24.23
N LEU A 533 17.99 -12.09 -23.02
CA LEU A 533 16.86 -12.79 -22.40
C LEU A 533 15.50 -12.21 -22.84
N THR A 534 14.49 -13.07 -22.99
CA THR A 534 13.11 -12.63 -23.25
C THR A 534 12.38 -12.21 -21.96
N PRO A 535 11.22 -11.52 -22.05
CA PRO A 535 10.43 -11.19 -20.87
C PRO A 535 9.95 -12.38 -20.02
N ALA A 536 9.91 -13.59 -20.58
CA ALA A 536 9.61 -14.82 -19.86
C ALA A 536 10.85 -15.42 -19.15
N ASP A 537 12.05 -15.19 -19.69
CA ASP A 537 13.32 -15.68 -19.11
C ASP A 537 13.75 -14.86 -17.89
N LEU A 538 13.40 -13.56 -17.88
CA LEU A 538 13.51 -12.64 -16.75
C LEU A 538 12.37 -11.60 -16.83
N PRO A 539 11.35 -11.67 -15.96
CA PRO A 539 10.40 -10.56 -15.77
C PRO A 539 11.10 -9.25 -15.41
N ALA A 540 10.47 -8.13 -15.75
CA ALA A 540 10.89 -6.79 -15.34
C ALA A 540 9.76 -6.24 -14.47
N ASP A 541 9.60 -6.92 -13.33
CA ASP A 541 8.53 -6.75 -12.34
C ASP A 541 8.97 -5.85 -11.18
N SER A 542 10.17 -5.27 -11.29
CA SER A 542 10.86 -4.49 -10.25
C SER A 542 11.20 -5.31 -9.00
N GLN A 543 11.13 -6.65 -9.05
CA GLN A 543 11.41 -7.53 -7.93
C GLN A 543 12.75 -8.24 -8.12
N PHE A 544 13.68 -8.07 -7.18
CA PHE A 544 14.96 -8.77 -7.23
C PHE A 544 14.76 -10.18 -6.67
N GLY A 545 14.03 -11.00 -7.43
CA GLY A 545 13.76 -12.39 -7.08
C GLY A 545 14.96 -13.32 -7.33
N PRO A 546 14.80 -14.63 -7.03
CA PRO A 546 15.83 -15.65 -7.29
C PRO A 546 16.22 -15.77 -8.77
N ASN A 547 15.35 -15.31 -9.70
CA ASN A 547 15.67 -15.25 -11.12
C ASN A 547 16.62 -14.08 -11.42
N THR A 548 16.31 -12.87 -10.93
CA THR A 548 17.14 -11.66 -11.07
C THR A 548 18.55 -11.92 -10.52
N GLU A 549 18.66 -12.48 -9.30
CA GLU A 549 19.92 -12.91 -8.67
C GLU A 549 20.73 -13.87 -9.55
N ARG A 550 20.07 -14.88 -10.12
CA ARG A 550 20.71 -15.82 -11.04
C ARG A 550 21.25 -15.12 -12.29
N ARG A 551 20.47 -14.21 -12.89
CA ARG A 551 20.89 -13.46 -14.09
C ARG A 551 22.05 -12.51 -13.80
N VAL A 552 22.10 -11.92 -12.60
CA VAL A 552 23.27 -11.16 -12.15
C VAL A 552 24.51 -12.06 -12.05
N SER A 553 24.42 -13.23 -11.40
CA SER A 553 25.54 -14.19 -11.32
C SER A 553 25.98 -14.73 -12.69
N GLU A 554 25.04 -14.95 -13.61
CA GLU A 554 25.32 -15.31 -15.01
C GLU A 554 26.08 -14.20 -15.75
N PHE A 555 25.65 -12.94 -15.62
CA PHE A 555 26.33 -11.79 -16.22
C PHE A 555 27.73 -11.57 -15.62
N GLN A 556 27.89 -11.68 -14.30
CA GLN A 556 29.18 -11.54 -13.63
C GLN A 556 30.20 -12.55 -14.16
N LYS A 557 29.81 -13.84 -14.28
CA LYS A 557 30.63 -14.89 -14.89
C LYS A 557 31.04 -14.55 -16.33
N ALA A 558 30.10 -14.06 -17.13
CA ALA A 558 30.33 -13.63 -18.51
C ALA A 558 31.23 -12.38 -18.66
N LYS A 559 31.58 -11.71 -17.55
CA LYS A 559 32.46 -10.52 -17.51
C LYS A 559 33.71 -10.70 -16.65
N GLY A 560 33.96 -11.89 -16.09
CA GLY A 560 35.08 -12.14 -15.19
C GLY A 560 34.96 -11.44 -13.83
N ILE A 561 33.75 -11.00 -13.46
CA ILE A 561 33.43 -10.38 -12.16
C ILE A 561 33.12 -11.52 -11.16
N PRO A 562 33.50 -11.40 -9.87
CA PRO A 562 33.06 -12.32 -8.83
C PRO A 562 31.54 -12.52 -8.86
N ALA A 563 31.09 -13.78 -8.91
CA ALA A 563 29.74 -14.12 -9.34
C ALA A 563 28.72 -14.26 -8.20
N ASP A 564 28.74 -13.30 -7.27
CA ASP A 564 27.99 -13.29 -6.01
C ASP A 564 26.46 -13.09 -6.16
N GLY A 565 25.97 -12.73 -7.35
CA GLY A 565 24.55 -12.43 -7.59
C GLY A 565 24.11 -11.03 -7.17
N ILE A 566 25.06 -10.18 -6.76
CA ILE A 566 24.84 -8.79 -6.35
C ILE A 566 25.22 -7.85 -7.49
N ALA A 567 24.27 -7.03 -7.94
CA ALA A 567 24.54 -5.99 -8.91
C ALA A 567 25.14 -4.77 -8.19
N GLY A 568 26.37 -4.93 -7.68
CA GLY A 568 27.20 -3.87 -7.11
C GLY A 568 27.87 -2.99 -8.18
N PRO A 569 28.67 -1.98 -7.79
CA PRO A 569 29.21 -0.97 -8.72
C PRO A 569 30.01 -1.54 -9.89
N ALA A 570 30.79 -2.61 -9.69
CA ALA A 570 31.52 -3.26 -10.78
C ALA A 570 30.57 -3.94 -11.78
N THR A 571 29.57 -4.66 -11.28
CA THR A 571 28.53 -5.31 -12.08
C THR A 571 27.67 -4.29 -12.82
N ILE A 572 27.28 -3.20 -12.15
CA ILE A 572 26.50 -2.10 -12.74
C ILE A 572 27.32 -1.41 -13.83
N LYS A 573 28.55 -0.98 -13.54
CA LYS A 573 29.43 -0.35 -14.54
C LYS A 573 29.58 -1.23 -15.78
N ALA A 574 29.85 -2.52 -15.59
CA ALA A 574 29.93 -3.47 -16.71
C ALA A 574 28.59 -3.63 -17.46
N LEU A 575 27.43 -3.54 -16.77
CA LEU A 575 26.12 -3.51 -17.44
C LEU A 575 25.91 -2.21 -18.22
N GLU A 576 26.27 -1.05 -17.68
CA GLU A 576 26.17 0.23 -18.38
C GLU A 576 27.06 0.25 -19.63
N GLU A 577 28.30 -0.23 -19.53
CA GLU A 577 29.24 -0.39 -20.65
C GLU A 577 28.74 -1.38 -21.72
N VAL A 578 28.05 -2.45 -21.33
CA VAL A 578 27.51 -3.47 -22.25
C VAL A 578 26.17 -3.06 -22.88
N THR A 579 25.37 -2.25 -22.19
CA THR A 579 24.03 -1.86 -22.66
C THR A 579 23.99 -0.48 -23.31
N GLY A 580 24.95 0.40 -23.01
CA GLY A 580 24.86 1.83 -23.37
C GLY A 580 23.77 2.58 -22.60
N GLU A 581 23.18 1.97 -21.58
CA GLU A 581 22.13 2.55 -20.74
C GLU A 581 22.67 2.82 -19.35
N LYS A 582 22.30 3.97 -18.76
CA LYS A 582 22.56 4.26 -17.34
C LYS A 582 21.58 3.49 -16.46
N LEU A 583 22.01 3.00 -15.29
CA LEU A 583 21.09 2.33 -14.35
C LEU A 583 20.20 3.36 -13.63
N ILE A 584 20.80 4.39 -13.03
CA ILE A 584 20.09 5.60 -12.58
C ILE A 584 20.22 6.65 -13.69
N PRO A 585 19.11 7.21 -14.25
CA PRO A 585 19.19 8.28 -15.23
C PRO A 585 19.62 9.59 -14.54
N ALA A 586 20.23 10.50 -15.30
CA ALA A 586 20.48 11.88 -14.85
C ALA A 586 19.20 12.71 -14.88
#